data_AF-A0A2G9TTZ6-F1
#
_entry.id   AF-A0A2G9TTZ6-F1
#
_cell.length_a   1.000
_cell.length_b   1.000
_cell.length_c   1.000
_cell.angle_alpha   90.00
_cell.angle_beta   90.00
_cell.angle_gamma   90.00
#
_symmetry.space_group_name_H-M   'P 1'
#
loop_
_entity.id
_entity.type
_entity.pdbx_description
1 polymer ?
#
loop_
_entity_poly.entity_id
_entity_poly.type
_entity_poly.pdbx_seq_one_letter_code
_entity_poly.pdbx_strand_id
1 'polypeptide(L)'
;RKAGFSQKSEIDVQTYYDDTETMRIFRTASGVLGLSVDDMWEMYGEFLITYACETGWEKMLSCMANNLQEFLDNLNSMHYFIDQIAFKSEMRGPTFQCEATGRHLLVEYGVADKKMLKLSELVQIIQPADIQQLTHKNIMTYLNTLFIFQLKHHCQRNEVEKGSSEAFVQPLSLKGESVTLKLCQDGQSRFPGQMMPVNDGNYIIFLCSPHVTTVRDFVNLKLYLSDMLMYDATRDLVMLNQSRICQMELNKRLEETVRQLKTLAEDLERKKERTEHLLYEFVPPAIADSLRVGKPIAARTFFALLNR
;
A
#
# COMPACT_ATOMS: atom_id res chain seq x y z
N ARG A 1 -28.94 -7.35 -13.58
CA ARG A 1 -30.21 -7.27 -14.36
C ARG A 1 -31.20 -6.28 -13.77
N LYS A 2 -31.68 -6.44 -12.51
CA LYS A 2 -32.62 -5.47 -11.90
C LYS A 2 -32.07 -4.03 -11.80
N ALA A 3 -30.76 -3.87 -11.60
CA ALA A 3 -30.11 -2.56 -11.55
C ALA A 3 -29.75 -1.99 -12.94
N GLY A 4 -30.22 -2.59 -14.05
CA GLY A 4 -29.90 -2.15 -15.42
C GLY A 4 -28.67 -2.82 -16.05
N PHE A 5 -27.84 -3.50 -15.26
CA PHE A 5 -26.65 -4.20 -15.78
C PHE A 5 -26.97 -5.52 -16.49
N SER A 6 -26.37 -5.71 -17.66
CA SER A 6 -26.41 -6.95 -18.43
C SER A 6 -25.36 -7.95 -17.93
N GLN A 7 -25.45 -9.21 -18.32
CA GLN A 7 -24.51 -10.25 -17.90
C GLN A 7 -23.12 -10.11 -18.55
N LYS A 8 -22.96 -9.20 -19.53
CA LYS A 8 -21.71 -8.85 -20.22
C LYS A 8 -21.19 -7.46 -19.85
N SER A 9 -21.81 -6.80 -18.87
CA SER A 9 -21.38 -5.49 -18.43
C SER A 9 -20.09 -5.65 -17.60
N GLU A 10 -18.95 -5.30 -18.18
CA GLU A 10 -17.69 -5.16 -17.45
C GLU A 10 -17.58 -3.76 -16.86
N ILE A 11 -17.17 -3.68 -15.60
CA ILE A 11 -16.87 -2.41 -14.92
C ILE A 11 -15.37 -2.20 -15.06
N ASP A 12 -14.98 -1.14 -15.75
CA ASP A 12 -13.57 -0.78 -15.92
C ASP A 12 -13.09 0.01 -14.70
N VAL A 13 -12.03 -0.50 -14.06
CA VAL A 13 -11.44 0.08 -12.85
C VAL A 13 -10.80 1.45 -13.14
N GLN A 14 -10.45 1.76 -14.39
CA GLN A 14 -9.90 3.05 -14.78
C GLN A 14 -10.96 4.08 -15.17
N THR A 15 -12.23 3.68 -15.23
CA THR A 15 -13.33 4.56 -15.61
C THR A 15 -14.04 5.10 -14.36
N TYR A 16 -14.25 6.42 -14.31
CA TYR A 16 -15.06 7.04 -13.27
C TYR A 16 -16.55 6.94 -13.63
N TYR A 17 -17.34 6.47 -12.69
CA TYR A 17 -18.80 6.35 -12.82
C TYR A 17 -19.48 7.33 -11.88
N ASP A 18 -20.63 7.84 -12.29
CA ASP A 18 -21.43 8.74 -11.47
C ASP A 18 -21.95 8.03 -10.21
N ASP A 19 -21.92 8.71 -9.07
CA ASP A 19 -22.36 8.17 -7.77
C ASP A 19 -23.78 7.61 -7.81
N THR A 20 -24.64 8.12 -8.70
CA THR A 20 -26.01 7.61 -8.87
C THR A 20 -26.04 6.15 -9.32
N GLU A 21 -25.04 5.66 -10.06
CA GLU A 21 -24.93 4.24 -10.44
C GLU A 21 -24.60 3.39 -9.22
N THR A 22 -23.62 3.78 -8.40
CA THR A 22 -23.27 3.12 -7.14
C THR A 22 -24.48 3.06 -6.21
N MET A 23 -25.15 4.19 -5.98
CA MET A 23 -26.33 4.26 -5.13
C MET A 23 -27.49 3.39 -5.65
N ARG A 24 -27.65 3.28 -6.98
CA ARG A 24 -28.66 2.42 -7.61
C ARG A 24 -28.35 0.95 -7.42
N ILE A 25 -27.08 0.55 -7.54
CA ILE A 25 -26.64 -0.82 -7.30
C ILE A 25 -26.95 -1.22 -5.85
N PHE A 26 -26.53 -0.39 -4.87
CA PHE A 26 -26.74 -0.66 -3.45
C PHE A 26 -28.23 -0.75 -3.09
N ARG A 27 -29.06 0.19 -3.54
CA ARG A 27 -30.52 0.16 -3.31
C ARG A 27 -31.18 -1.06 -3.94
N THR A 28 -30.77 -1.43 -5.14
CA THR A 28 -31.33 -2.62 -5.82
C THR A 28 -30.90 -3.90 -5.12
N ALA A 29 -29.64 -3.99 -4.69
CA ALA A 29 -29.11 -5.14 -3.97
C ALA A 29 -29.79 -5.30 -2.60
N SER A 30 -29.95 -4.21 -1.85
CA SER A 30 -30.72 -4.16 -0.60
C SER A 30 -32.14 -4.74 -0.80
N GLY A 31 -32.88 -4.31 -1.84
CA GLY A 31 -34.21 -4.83 -2.12
C GLY A 31 -34.27 -6.30 -2.58
N VAL A 32 -33.18 -6.84 -3.12
CA VAL A 32 -33.09 -8.25 -3.53
C VAL A 32 -32.68 -9.15 -2.36
N LEU A 33 -31.77 -8.68 -1.53
CA LEU A 33 -31.22 -9.42 -0.39
C LEU A 33 -32.06 -9.28 0.88
N GLY A 34 -32.95 -8.28 0.93
CA GLY A 34 -33.78 -7.99 2.10
C GLY A 34 -33.01 -7.35 3.26
N LEU A 35 -31.87 -6.72 2.98
CA LEU A 35 -31.02 -6.04 3.96
C LEU A 35 -31.21 -4.52 3.90
N SER A 36 -30.88 -3.80 4.97
CA SER A 36 -30.88 -2.34 4.91
C SER A 36 -29.72 -1.83 4.03
N VAL A 37 -29.82 -0.59 3.55
CA VAL A 37 -28.73 0.02 2.77
C VAL A 37 -27.50 0.25 3.65
N ASP A 38 -27.68 0.50 4.94
CA ASP A 38 -26.59 0.73 5.89
C ASP A 38 -25.81 -0.56 6.15
N ASP A 39 -26.48 -1.69 6.35
CA ASP A 39 -25.84 -3.01 6.48
C ASP A 39 -25.03 -3.36 5.22
N MET A 40 -25.56 -3.01 4.05
CA MET A 40 -24.87 -3.21 2.77
C MET A 40 -23.58 -2.39 2.71
N TRP A 41 -23.57 -1.15 3.20
CA TRP A 41 -22.37 -0.30 3.25
C TRP A 41 -21.32 -0.83 4.22
N GLU A 42 -21.74 -1.34 5.38
CA GLU A 42 -20.83 -1.93 6.36
C GLU A 42 -20.15 -3.20 5.81
N MET A 43 -20.91 -4.12 5.24
CA MET A 43 -20.37 -5.32 4.58
C MET A 43 -19.45 -4.96 3.41
N TYR A 44 -19.79 -3.92 2.64
CA TYR A 44 -18.93 -3.44 1.56
C TYR A 44 -17.61 -2.88 2.11
N GLY A 45 -17.64 -2.17 3.24
CA GLY A 45 -16.43 -1.69 3.93
C GLY A 45 -15.51 -2.83 4.33
N GLU A 46 -16.05 -3.91 4.92
CA GLU A 46 -15.28 -5.11 5.27
C GLU A 46 -14.65 -5.76 4.03
N PHE A 47 -15.45 -5.93 2.97
CA PHE A 47 -14.96 -6.43 1.70
C PHE A 47 -13.84 -5.56 1.12
N LEU A 48 -13.98 -4.23 1.16
CA LEU A 48 -13.01 -3.29 0.61
C LEU A 48 -11.64 -3.41 1.30
N ILE A 49 -11.62 -3.53 2.63
CA ILE A 49 -10.37 -3.73 3.39
C ILE A 49 -9.74 -5.08 3.04
N THR A 50 -10.55 -6.14 2.97
CA THR A 50 -10.09 -7.48 2.59
C THR A 50 -9.47 -7.48 1.20
N TYR A 51 -10.18 -6.89 0.23
CA TYR A 51 -9.72 -6.74 -1.14
C TYR A 51 -8.42 -5.90 -1.24
N ALA A 52 -8.31 -4.81 -0.49
CA ALA A 52 -7.08 -4.01 -0.44
C ALA A 52 -5.90 -4.83 0.08
N CYS A 53 -6.11 -5.64 1.12
CA CYS A 53 -5.08 -6.55 1.64
C CYS A 53 -4.66 -7.59 0.58
N GLU A 54 -5.61 -8.27 -0.06
CA GLU A 54 -5.37 -9.29 -1.09
C GLU A 54 -4.68 -8.74 -2.35
N THR A 55 -4.93 -7.48 -2.68
CA THR A 55 -4.28 -6.76 -3.79
C THR A 55 -2.88 -6.22 -3.43
N GLY A 56 -2.40 -6.50 -2.22
CA GLY A 56 -1.02 -6.26 -1.81
C GLY A 56 -0.80 -5.02 -0.94
N TRP A 57 -1.88 -4.33 -0.51
CA TRP A 57 -1.78 -3.19 0.41
C TRP A 57 -1.69 -3.59 1.88
N GLU A 58 -1.81 -4.87 2.22
CA GLU A 58 -1.78 -5.39 3.59
C GLU A 58 -0.60 -4.85 4.41
N LYS A 59 0.61 -4.91 3.84
CA LYS A 59 1.83 -4.43 4.52
C LYS A 59 1.82 -2.91 4.72
N MET A 60 1.24 -2.14 3.80
CA MET A 60 1.10 -0.70 3.97
C MET A 60 0.11 -0.39 5.08
N LEU A 61 -1.09 -0.98 5.00
CA LEU A 61 -2.17 -0.77 5.97
C LEU A 61 -1.74 -1.15 7.39
N SER A 62 -1.04 -2.27 7.56
CA SER A 62 -0.52 -2.72 8.86
C SER A 62 0.60 -1.83 9.43
N CYS A 63 1.28 -1.05 8.60
CA CYS A 63 2.32 -0.12 9.03
C CYS A 63 1.79 1.31 9.20
N MET A 64 0.51 1.59 8.92
CA MET A 64 -0.01 2.96 9.02
C MET A 64 0.03 3.47 10.46
N ALA A 65 -0.44 2.68 11.43
CA ALA A 65 -0.49 3.06 12.84
C ALA A 65 -0.72 1.85 13.76
N ASN A 66 -0.45 2.02 15.05
CA ASN A 66 -0.73 1.00 16.08
C ASN A 66 -2.05 1.20 16.83
N ASN A 67 -2.77 2.27 16.53
CA ASN A 67 -4.07 2.58 17.11
C ASN A 67 -4.96 3.23 16.05
N LEU A 68 -6.28 3.16 16.27
CA LEU A 68 -7.27 3.63 15.32
C LEU A 68 -7.17 5.14 15.07
N GLN A 69 -6.85 5.93 16.10
CA GLN A 69 -6.76 7.37 15.98
C GLN A 69 -5.64 7.78 15.00
N GLU A 70 -4.43 7.28 15.23
CA GLU A 70 -3.29 7.51 14.34
C GLU A 70 -3.51 6.90 12.95
N PHE A 71 -4.23 5.78 12.85
CA PHE A 71 -4.58 5.17 11.57
C PHE A 71 -5.42 6.12 10.73
N LEU A 72 -6.45 6.72 11.33
CA LEU A 72 -7.34 7.67 10.67
C LEU A 72 -6.61 8.96 10.26
N ASP A 73 -5.70 9.48 11.10
CA ASP A 73 -4.86 10.64 10.72
C ASP A 73 -4.01 10.37 9.49
N ASN A 74 -3.41 9.18 9.42
CA ASN A 74 -2.56 8.78 8.30
C ASN A 74 -3.36 8.46 7.03
N LEU A 75 -4.67 8.24 7.16
CA LEU A 75 -5.55 7.91 6.03
C LEU A 75 -5.66 9.07 5.04
N ASN A 76 -5.57 10.32 5.51
CA ASN A 76 -5.48 11.50 4.64
C ASN A 76 -4.26 11.48 3.72
N SER A 77 -3.07 11.19 4.28
CA SER A 77 -1.84 11.10 3.49
C SER A 77 -1.94 9.97 2.47
N MET A 78 -2.49 8.83 2.86
CA MET A 78 -2.76 7.68 1.98
C MET A 78 -3.70 8.06 0.84
N HIS A 79 -4.82 8.72 1.12
CA HIS A 79 -5.76 9.14 0.08
C HIS A 79 -5.14 10.16 -0.88
N TYR A 80 -4.42 11.16 -0.37
CA TYR A 80 -3.70 12.12 -1.19
C TYR A 80 -2.67 11.41 -2.10
N PHE A 81 -1.91 10.47 -1.55
CA PHE A 81 -0.93 9.69 -2.30
C PHE A 81 -1.60 8.83 -3.39
N ILE A 82 -2.68 8.12 -3.07
CA ILE A 82 -3.44 7.28 -4.02
C ILE A 82 -3.95 8.13 -5.18
N ASP A 83 -4.59 9.26 -4.86
CA ASP A 83 -5.18 10.19 -5.81
C ASP A 83 -4.12 10.82 -6.73
N GLN A 84 -3.13 11.49 -6.15
CA GLN A 84 -2.18 12.33 -6.88
C GLN A 84 -1.04 11.55 -7.55
N ILE A 85 -0.64 10.42 -6.98
CA ILE A 85 0.62 9.76 -7.33
C ILE A 85 0.40 8.39 -7.95
N ALA A 86 -0.44 7.55 -7.35
CA ALA A 86 -0.57 6.16 -7.77
C ALA A 86 -1.50 5.97 -8.98
N PHE A 87 -2.65 6.65 -9.00
CA PHE A 87 -3.68 6.43 -10.02
C PHE A 87 -3.91 7.63 -10.94
N LYS A 88 -3.38 8.83 -10.60
CA LYS A 88 -3.67 10.10 -11.31
C LYS A 88 -5.18 10.25 -11.60
N SER A 89 -5.99 9.79 -10.67
CA SER A 89 -7.43 9.83 -10.76
C SER A 89 -7.93 11.18 -10.25
N GLU A 90 -9.17 11.55 -10.56
CA GLU A 90 -9.87 12.66 -9.88
C GLU A 90 -10.59 12.12 -8.63
N MET A 91 -9.90 11.29 -7.84
CA MET A 91 -10.48 10.62 -6.67
C MET A 91 -10.54 11.60 -5.49
N ARG A 92 -11.75 12.01 -5.12
CA ARG A 92 -11.95 12.80 -3.89
C ARG A 92 -11.97 11.89 -2.66
N GLY A 93 -10.81 11.71 -2.06
CA GLY A 93 -10.68 11.02 -0.78
C GLY A 93 -11.38 11.77 0.36
N PRO A 94 -12.04 11.07 1.31
CA PRO A 94 -12.54 11.70 2.53
C PRO A 94 -11.38 12.22 3.39
N THR A 95 -11.64 13.28 4.16
CA THR A 95 -10.67 13.84 5.11
C THR A 95 -11.06 13.47 6.54
N PHE A 96 -10.11 12.91 7.27
CA PHE A 96 -10.21 12.55 8.67
C PHE A 96 -9.41 13.54 9.51
N GLN A 97 -9.87 13.90 10.70
CA GLN A 97 -9.10 14.73 11.62
C GLN A 97 -9.15 14.09 12.99
N CYS A 98 -7.97 13.72 13.51
CA CYS A 98 -7.78 13.38 14.91
C CYS A 98 -6.70 14.28 15.51
N GLU A 99 -6.83 14.58 16.80
CA GLU A 99 -5.86 15.42 17.52
C GLU A 99 -4.85 14.53 18.26
N ALA A 100 -3.66 14.33 17.69
CA ALA A 100 -2.62 13.51 18.30
C ALA A 100 -1.60 14.32 19.14
N THR A 101 -1.27 13.81 20.34
CA THR A 101 -0.16 14.27 21.19
C THR A 101 1.07 13.38 21.00
N GLY A 102 2.13 13.90 20.35
CA GLY A 102 3.40 13.21 20.07
C GLY A 102 4.29 12.84 21.28
N ARG A 103 3.70 12.35 22.38
CA ARG A 103 4.42 11.94 23.59
C ARG A 103 5.00 10.53 23.54
N HIS A 104 4.63 9.72 22.55
CA HIS A 104 4.93 8.29 22.60
C HIS A 104 6.43 7.96 22.56
N LEU A 105 7.17 8.42 21.54
CA LEU A 105 8.62 8.14 21.43
C LEU A 105 9.41 8.65 22.64
N LEU A 106 8.94 9.74 23.27
CA LEU A 106 9.55 10.28 24.49
C LEU A 106 9.38 9.34 25.69
N VAL A 107 8.20 8.75 25.86
CA VAL A 107 7.94 7.78 26.93
C VAL A 107 8.68 6.47 26.66
N GLU A 108 8.66 6.01 25.43
CA GLU A 108 9.19 4.72 24.98
C GLU A 108 10.71 4.59 25.16
N TYR A 109 11.47 5.61 24.77
CA TYR A 109 12.92 5.65 25.00
C TYR A 109 13.29 6.11 26.43
N GLY A 110 12.29 6.26 27.31
CA GLY A 110 12.44 6.74 28.67
C GLY A 110 12.99 8.15 28.77
N VAL A 111 12.79 8.99 27.75
CA VAL A 111 13.30 10.36 27.68
C VAL A 111 12.41 11.31 28.50
N ALA A 112 11.13 10.98 28.66
CA ALA A 112 10.16 11.82 29.37
C ALA A 112 10.48 12.02 30.87
N ASP A 113 10.97 10.99 31.57
CA ASP A 113 11.11 10.98 33.03
C ASP A 113 12.57 10.85 33.54
N LYS A 114 13.56 10.79 32.64
CA LYS A 114 14.97 10.65 33.04
C LYS A 114 15.59 12.00 33.44
N LYS A 115 16.33 12.00 34.55
CA LYS A 115 17.31 13.06 34.86
C LYS A 115 18.31 13.18 33.71
N MET A 116 18.77 14.41 33.45
CA MET A 116 19.74 14.81 32.43
C MET A 116 20.67 13.67 31.97
N LEU A 117 20.48 13.20 30.73
CA LEU A 117 21.24 12.10 30.13
C LEU A 117 22.38 12.63 29.27
N LYS A 118 23.48 11.87 29.19
CA LYS A 118 24.49 12.13 28.17
C LYS A 118 23.97 11.63 26.83
N LEU A 119 23.98 12.50 25.82
CA LEU A 119 23.55 12.13 24.46
C LEU A 119 24.34 10.92 23.92
N SER A 120 25.62 10.82 24.27
CA SER A 120 26.49 9.69 23.89
C SER A 120 26.11 8.35 24.52
N GLU A 121 25.28 8.34 25.57
CA GLU A 121 24.73 7.11 26.15
C GLU A 121 23.49 6.64 25.38
N LEU A 122 22.76 7.57 24.76
CA LEU A 122 21.55 7.28 24.00
C LEU A 122 21.85 6.92 22.54
N VAL A 123 22.82 7.59 21.92
CA VAL A 123 23.07 7.50 20.48
C VAL A 123 24.54 7.28 20.13
N GLN A 124 24.76 6.68 18.96
CA GLN A 124 26.06 6.63 18.29
C GLN A 124 25.98 7.34 16.94
N ILE A 125 27.07 7.99 16.55
CA ILE A 125 27.15 8.67 15.24
C ILE A 125 27.44 7.61 14.17
N ILE A 126 26.63 7.60 13.11
CA ILE A 126 26.87 6.81 11.91
C ILE A 126 27.45 7.70 10.82
N GLN A 127 26.95 8.93 10.70
CA GLN A 127 27.49 9.97 9.82
C GLN A 127 27.54 11.32 10.55
N PRO A 128 28.57 12.15 10.30
CA PRO A 128 29.79 11.85 9.55
C PRO A 128 30.69 10.79 10.23
N ALA A 129 31.30 9.89 9.44
CA ALA A 129 32.05 8.73 9.95
C ALA A 129 33.43 9.08 10.54
N ASP A 130 33.94 10.28 10.25
CA ASP A 130 35.21 10.81 10.74
C ASP A 130 35.12 11.39 12.17
N ILE A 131 33.90 11.60 12.69
CA ILE A 131 33.71 12.01 14.08
C ILE A 131 33.87 10.81 15.02
N GLN A 132 35.05 10.69 15.62
CA GLN A 132 35.36 9.61 16.58
C GLN A 132 34.68 9.78 17.94
N GLN A 133 34.37 11.02 18.34
CA GLN A 133 33.75 11.34 19.63
C GLN A 133 32.64 12.37 19.48
N LEU A 134 31.48 12.08 20.08
CA LEU A 134 30.34 12.99 20.13
C LEU A 134 30.62 14.12 21.13
N THR A 135 31.20 15.22 20.64
CA THR A 135 31.48 16.42 21.43
C THR A 135 30.85 17.64 20.76
N HIS A 136 30.53 18.66 21.56
CA HIS A 136 29.98 19.92 21.06
C HIS A 136 30.87 20.52 19.96
N LYS A 137 32.18 20.59 20.20
CA LYS A 137 33.16 21.11 19.22
C LYS A 137 33.11 20.35 17.90
N ASN A 138 33.04 19.02 17.95
CA ASN A 138 32.96 18.22 16.73
C ASN A 138 31.65 18.46 15.97
N ILE A 139 30.50 18.51 16.65
CA ILE A 139 29.23 18.82 15.97
C ILE A 139 29.30 20.21 15.30
N MET A 140 29.87 21.21 16.00
CA MET A 140 30.02 22.58 15.49
C MET A 140 30.93 22.66 14.25
N THR A 141 31.99 21.86 14.16
CA THR A 141 32.86 21.79 12.97
C THR A 141 32.11 21.24 11.74
N TYR A 142 31.15 20.34 11.97
CA TYR A 142 30.47 19.58 10.93
C TYR A 142 29.00 20.02 10.72
N LEU A 143 28.57 21.18 11.23
CA LEU A 143 27.16 21.63 11.24
C LEU A 143 26.44 21.46 9.90
N ASN A 144 27.14 21.73 8.80
CA ASN A 144 26.59 21.73 7.44
C ASN A 144 26.65 20.35 6.75
N THR A 145 27.02 19.29 7.47
CA THR A 145 27.13 17.93 6.92
C THR A 145 26.01 17.04 7.45
N LEU A 146 25.53 16.07 6.65
CA LEU A 146 24.47 15.13 7.04
C LEU A 146 24.85 14.38 8.33
N PHE A 147 23.98 14.46 9.34
CA PHE A 147 24.10 13.69 10.55
C PHE A 147 23.14 12.52 10.54
N ILE A 148 23.65 11.34 10.86
CA ILE A 148 22.84 10.16 11.12
C ILE A 148 23.26 9.63 12.48
N PHE A 149 22.32 9.57 13.41
CA PHE A 149 22.53 8.96 14.72
C PHE A 149 21.77 7.65 14.81
N GLN A 150 22.40 6.62 15.35
CA GLN A 150 21.74 5.37 15.65
C GLN A 150 21.50 5.28 17.15
N LEU A 151 20.27 4.95 17.53
CA LEU A 151 19.92 4.73 18.93
C LEU A 151 20.63 3.47 19.43
N LYS A 152 21.24 3.54 20.61
CA LYS A 152 21.93 2.42 21.26
C LYS A 152 20.99 1.43 21.93
N HIS A 153 19.75 1.86 22.20
CA HIS A 153 18.71 1.06 22.82
C HIS A 153 17.57 0.83 21.83
N HIS A 154 16.96 -0.35 21.92
CA HIS A 154 15.79 -0.73 21.14
C HIS A 154 14.50 -0.15 21.75
N CYS A 155 13.44 -0.05 20.94
CA CYS A 155 12.08 0.20 21.43
C CYS A 155 11.61 -0.98 22.31
N GLN A 156 11.14 -0.70 23.52
CA GLN A 156 10.52 -1.68 24.44
C GLN A 156 9.11 -2.12 23.98
N ARG A 157 8.47 -1.35 23.10
CA ARG A 157 7.11 -1.50 22.54
C ARG A 157 6.83 -2.89 21.95
N ASN A 158 7.85 -3.71 21.70
CA ASN A 158 7.71 -5.01 21.03
C ASN A 158 8.53 -6.14 21.67
N GLU A 159 8.78 -6.08 22.98
CA GLU A 159 9.16 -7.28 23.73
C GLU A 159 8.08 -8.36 23.53
N VAL A 160 8.41 -9.48 22.88
CA VAL A 160 7.50 -10.63 22.70
C VAL A 160 7.09 -11.20 24.08
N GLU A 161 8.03 -11.19 25.01
CA GLU A 161 7.86 -11.36 26.45
C GLU A 161 8.70 -10.32 27.18
N LYS A 162 8.23 -9.86 28.35
CA LYS A 162 8.90 -8.81 29.12
C LYS A 162 10.36 -9.20 29.46
N GLY A 163 11.34 -8.46 28.95
CA GLY A 163 12.77 -8.77 29.07
C GLY A 163 13.33 -9.84 28.11
N SER A 164 12.59 -10.21 27.05
CA SER A 164 13.05 -11.14 26.02
C SER A 164 14.16 -10.53 25.15
N SER A 165 15.18 -11.35 24.87
CA SER A 165 16.30 -11.04 23.99
C SER A 165 16.08 -11.48 22.54
N GLU A 166 14.87 -11.91 22.16
CA GLU A 166 14.59 -12.26 20.75
C GLU A 166 14.90 -11.06 19.86
N ALA A 167 15.95 -11.24 19.07
CA ALA A 167 16.77 -10.14 18.60
C ALA A 167 16.05 -9.27 17.58
N PHE A 168 15.90 -7.99 17.92
CA PHE A 168 15.66 -6.94 16.96
C PHE A 168 16.74 -6.99 15.87
N VAL A 169 16.32 -7.10 14.61
CA VAL A 169 17.22 -7.29 13.46
C VAL A 169 18.10 -6.06 13.22
N GLN A 170 17.64 -4.86 13.64
CA GLN A 170 18.37 -3.61 13.44
C GLN A 170 17.95 -2.50 14.44
N PRO A 171 18.89 -1.66 14.92
CA PRO A 171 18.59 -0.46 15.72
C PRO A 171 18.05 0.70 14.87
N LEU A 172 17.19 1.53 15.47
CA LEU A 172 16.64 2.73 14.81
C LEU A 172 17.75 3.76 14.57
N SER A 173 17.83 4.26 13.35
CA SER A 173 18.65 5.42 13.00
C SER A 173 17.77 6.64 12.77
N LEU A 174 18.22 7.80 13.23
CA LEU A 174 17.62 9.11 13.05
C LEU A 174 18.49 9.87 12.05
N LYS A 175 17.91 10.22 10.91
CA LYS A 175 18.58 10.97 9.86
C LYS A 175 18.21 12.45 9.99
N GLY A 176 19.21 13.31 9.96
CA GLY A 176 18.98 14.74 10.03
C GLY A 176 18.21 15.25 8.82
N GLU A 177 17.24 16.12 9.11
CA GLU A 177 16.43 16.78 8.10
C GLU A 177 16.88 18.22 7.94
N SER A 178 17.26 18.59 6.71
CA SER A 178 17.61 19.96 6.41
C SER A 178 16.32 20.79 6.32
N VAL A 179 16.05 21.56 7.37
CA VAL A 179 14.91 22.48 7.43
C VAL A 179 15.44 23.90 7.41
N THR A 180 14.69 24.81 6.81
CA THR A 180 14.93 26.25 6.94
C THR A 180 13.95 26.83 7.95
N LEU A 181 14.42 27.04 9.19
CA LEU A 181 13.60 27.71 10.20
C LEU A 181 13.65 29.23 10.00
N LYS A 182 12.47 29.86 10.08
CA LYS A 182 12.33 31.33 10.16
C LYS A 182 12.18 31.68 11.64
N LEU A 183 13.25 32.14 12.28
CA LEU A 183 13.27 32.39 13.72
C LEU A 183 12.81 33.81 14.11
N CYS A 184 12.68 34.74 13.15
CA CYS A 184 12.30 36.13 13.43
C CYS A 184 11.02 36.54 12.68
N GLN A 185 10.15 37.33 13.33
CA GLN A 185 8.97 37.96 12.69
C GLN A 185 9.34 38.86 11.50
N ASP A 186 10.61 39.31 11.45
CA ASP A 186 11.14 40.16 10.37
C ASP A 186 11.49 39.38 9.08
N GLY A 187 11.28 38.06 9.05
CA GLY A 187 11.37 37.22 7.83
C GLY A 187 12.78 37.02 7.24
N GLN A 188 13.81 37.68 7.77
CA GLN A 188 15.16 37.72 7.21
C GLN A 188 16.11 36.63 7.75
N SER A 189 15.95 36.22 9.01
CA SER A 189 16.84 35.21 9.61
C SER A 189 16.34 33.80 9.33
N ARG A 190 16.88 33.24 8.24
CA ARG A 190 16.73 31.84 7.85
C ARG A 190 17.90 31.04 8.40
N PHE A 191 17.61 30.02 9.20
CA PHE A 191 18.62 29.08 9.68
C PHE A 191 18.42 27.75 8.95
N PRO A 192 19.13 27.53 7.83
CA PRO A 192 19.10 26.26 7.14
C PRO A 192 20.00 25.26 7.87
N GLY A 193 19.49 24.05 8.09
CA GLY A 193 20.30 22.93 8.52
C GLY A 193 19.58 22.00 9.48
N GLN A 194 20.13 20.79 9.62
CA GLN A 194 19.61 19.79 10.55
C GLN A 194 20.15 19.99 11.99
N MET A 195 21.29 20.68 12.13
CA MET A 195 21.96 20.97 13.39
C MET A 195 21.99 22.49 13.56
N MET A 196 21.20 23.01 14.49
CA MET A 196 21.04 24.45 14.66
C MET A 196 21.56 24.89 16.02
N PRO A 197 22.70 25.59 16.08
CA PRO A 197 23.15 26.20 17.31
C PRO A 197 22.17 27.32 17.71
N VAL A 198 21.75 27.32 18.97
CA VAL A 198 20.86 28.32 19.57
C VAL A 198 21.49 28.84 20.87
N ASN A 199 21.02 30.01 21.34
CA ASN A 199 21.55 30.68 22.52
C ASN A 199 23.07 30.87 22.44
N ASP A 200 23.53 31.55 21.39
CA ASP A 200 24.95 31.79 21.08
C ASP A 200 25.81 30.51 20.93
N GLY A 201 25.17 29.39 20.59
CA GLY A 201 25.83 28.09 20.42
C GLY A 201 26.04 27.33 21.71
N ASN A 202 25.34 27.67 22.80
CA ASN A 202 25.33 26.87 24.03
C ASN A 202 24.48 25.61 23.92
N TYR A 203 23.48 25.62 23.04
CA TYR A 203 22.62 24.48 22.77
C TYR A 203 22.57 24.21 21.26
N ILE A 204 22.36 22.96 20.88
CA ILE A 204 22.18 22.56 19.49
C ILE A 204 20.84 21.82 19.38
N ILE A 205 19.98 22.29 18.48
CA ILE A 205 18.75 21.59 18.11
C ILE A 205 19.08 20.69 16.93
N PHE A 206 18.80 19.39 17.07
CA PHE A 206 18.88 18.43 15.97
C PHE A 206 17.48 18.12 15.47
N LEU A 207 17.17 18.56 14.24
CA LEU A 207 15.95 18.17 13.54
C LEU A 207 16.21 16.91 12.73
N CYS A 208 15.38 15.89 12.93
CA CYS A 208 15.58 14.59 12.32
C CYS A 208 14.27 13.83 12.16
N SER A 209 14.35 12.80 11.33
CA SER A 209 13.30 11.82 11.13
C SER A 209 13.85 10.39 11.22
N PRO A 210 13.03 9.40 11.63
CA PRO A 210 13.36 7.99 11.47
C PRO A 210 13.91 7.66 10.07
N HIS A 211 15.09 7.05 10.03
CA HIS A 211 15.72 6.62 8.79
C HIS A 211 15.11 5.29 8.33
N VAL A 212 13.98 5.39 7.62
CA VAL A 212 13.19 4.26 7.12
C VAL A 212 12.99 4.45 5.62
N THR A 213 13.32 3.44 4.81
CA THR A 213 13.31 3.56 3.33
C THR A 213 12.31 2.63 2.65
N THR A 214 11.86 1.61 3.35
CA THR A 214 10.90 0.63 2.86
C THR A 214 9.86 0.29 3.90
N VAL A 215 8.70 -0.23 3.46
CA VAL A 215 7.67 -0.77 4.39
C VAL A 215 8.21 -1.94 5.22
N ARG A 216 9.20 -2.69 4.72
CA ARG A 216 9.86 -3.74 5.51
C ARG A 216 10.66 -3.17 6.66
N ASP A 217 11.28 -2.01 6.49
CA ASP A 217 12.01 -1.33 7.56
C ASP A 217 11.05 -0.96 8.70
N PHE A 218 9.86 -0.45 8.38
CA PHE A 218 8.79 -0.21 9.36
C PHE A 218 8.42 -1.49 10.11
N VAL A 219 8.19 -2.61 9.42
CA VAL A 219 7.87 -3.90 10.05
C VAL A 219 9.01 -4.40 10.94
N ASN A 220 10.27 -4.28 10.49
CA ASN A 220 11.45 -4.79 11.19
C ASN A 220 11.83 -3.93 12.40
N LEU A 221 11.72 -2.61 12.27
CA LEU A 221 11.91 -1.64 13.36
C LEU A 221 10.66 -1.51 14.24
N LYS A 222 9.55 -2.13 13.83
CA LYS A 222 8.23 -2.06 14.45
C LYS A 222 7.81 -0.60 14.69
N LEU A 223 8.09 0.22 13.69
CA LEU A 223 7.65 1.61 13.58
C LEU A 223 6.40 1.67 12.72
N TYR A 224 5.68 2.76 12.86
CA TYR A 224 4.51 3.08 12.07
C TYR A 224 4.75 4.36 11.28
N LEU A 225 3.96 4.55 10.22
CA LEU A 225 3.99 5.77 9.44
C LEU A 225 3.69 6.99 10.32
N SER A 226 2.83 6.86 11.34
CA SER A 226 2.56 7.89 12.35
C SER A 226 3.78 8.34 13.16
N ASP A 227 4.83 7.50 13.26
CA ASP A 227 6.06 7.89 13.95
C ASP A 227 6.91 8.87 13.10
N MET A 228 6.54 9.09 11.83
CA MET A 228 7.11 10.10 10.94
C MET A 228 6.15 11.28 10.76
N LEU A 229 6.71 12.48 10.69
CA LEU A 229 5.95 13.72 10.51
C LEU A 229 5.22 13.73 9.17
N MET A 230 4.01 14.29 9.14
CA MET A 230 3.16 14.33 7.93
C MET A 230 3.82 15.06 6.74
N TYR A 231 4.72 16.00 7.01
CA TYR A 231 5.42 16.81 6.00
C TYR A 231 6.82 16.27 5.65
N ASP A 232 7.18 15.09 6.16
CA ASP A 232 8.44 14.44 5.85
C ASP A 232 8.41 13.86 4.43
N ALA A 233 9.32 14.31 3.56
CA ALA A 233 9.41 13.84 2.18
C ALA A 233 9.80 12.35 2.06
N THR A 234 10.49 11.79 3.06
CA THR A 234 10.82 10.37 3.09
C THR A 234 9.59 9.50 3.37
N ARG A 235 8.59 10.03 4.06
CA ARG A 235 7.29 9.36 4.25
C ARG A 235 6.60 9.09 2.91
N ASP A 236 6.50 10.12 2.06
CA ASP A 236 5.94 10.02 0.72
C ASP A 236 6.75 9.06 -0.17
N LEU A 237 8.08 9.09 -0.04
CA LEU A 237 8.97 8.19 -0.79
C LEU A 237 8.76 6.72 -0.43
N VAL A 238 8.58 6.38 0.86
CA VAL A 238 8.29 5.01 1.27
C VAL A 238 6.95 4.56 0.68
N MET A 239 5.94 5.43 0.71
CA MET A 239 4.63 5.14 0.13
C MET A 239 4.70 4.92 -1.38
N LEU A 240 5.43 5.78 -2.09
CA LEU A 240 5.69 5.66 -3.52
C LEU A 240 6.37 4.34 -3.87
N ASN A 241 7.42 3.99 -3.14
CA ASN A 241 8.17 2.76 -3.36
C ASN A 241 7.29 1.52 -3.16
N GLN A 242 6.42 1.51 -2.14
CA GLN A 242 5.51 0.40 -1.91
C GLN A 242 4.45 0.29 -3.01
N SER A 243 3.83 1.40 -3.41
CA SER A 243 2.86 1.41 -4.50
C SER A 243 3.45 0.86 -5.79
N ARG A 244 4.69 1.24 -6.12
CA ARG A 244 5.42 0.71 -7.29
C ARG A 244 5.63 -0.80 -7.21
N ILE A 245 5.95 -1.32 -6.01
CA ILE A 245 6.11 -2.77 -5.80
C ILE A 245 4.77 -3.49 -6.02
N CYS A 246 3.67 -2.98 -5.45
CA CYS A 246 2.34 -3.57 -5.61
C CYS A 246 1.87 -3.56 -7.06
N GLN A 247 2.05 -2.43 -7.77
CA GLN A 247 1.72 -2.34 -9.20
C GLN A 247 2.52 -3.34 -10.05
N MET A 248 3.82 -3.49 -9.75
CA MET A 248 4.67 -4.46 -10.46
C MET A 248 4.20 -5.91 -10.24
N GLU A 249 3.83 -6.26 -9.01
CA GLU A 249 3.29 -7.59 -8.67
C GLU A 249 1.96 -7.86 -9.36
N LEU A 250 1.06 -6.87 -9.41
CA LEU A 250 -0.22 -6.96 -10.12
C LEU A 250 -0.02 -7.16 -11.63
N ASN A 251 0.86 -6.37 -12.26
CA ASN A 251 1.19 -6.51 -13.68
C ASN A 251 1.76 -7.88 -13.99
N LYS A 252 2.59 -8.44 -13.11
CA LYS A 252 3.13 -9.80 -13.26
C LYS A 252 2.01 -10.86 -13.24
N ARG A 253 1.08 -10.78 -12.28
CA ARG A 253 -0.09 -11.68 -12.22
C ARG A 253 -0.98 -11.55 -13.45
N LEU A 254 -1.15 -10.34 -13.96
CA LEU A 254 -1.88 -10.08 -15.20
C LEU A 254 -1.20 -10.77 -16.39
N GLU A 255 0.11 -10.62 -16.55
CA GLU A 255 0.88 -11.28 -17.61
C GLU A 255 0.79 -12.81 -17.54
N GLU A 256 0.86 -13.38 -16.34
CA GLU A 256 0.69 -14.81 -16.11
C GLU A 256 -0.72 -15.29 -16.51
N THR A 257 -1.75 -14.55 -16.12
CA THR A 257 -3.15 -14.87 -16.45
C THR A 257 -3.40 -14.76 -17.96
N VAL A 258 -2.87 -13.72 -18.62
CA VAL A 258 -2.94 -13.56 -20.08
C VAL A 258 -2.24 -14.72 -20.79
N ARG A 259 -1.09 -15.18 -20.28
CA ARG A 259 -0.39 -16.34 -20.83
C ARG A 259 -1.23 -17.60 -20.72
N GLN A 260 -1.82 -17.85 -19.55
CA GLN A 260 -2.70 -19.00 -19.33
C GLN A 260 -3.94 -18.97 -20.23
N LEU A 261 -4.57 -17.81 -20.41
CA LEU A 261 -5.72 -17.64 -21.30
C LEU A 261 -5.38 -17.96 -22.75
N LYS A 262 -4.19 -17.55 -23.23
CA LYS A 262 -3.73 -17.91 -24.58
C LYS A 262 -3.58 -19.42 -24.73
N THR A 263 -2.96 -20.11 -23.77
CA THR A 263 -2.82 -21.57 -23.81
C THR A 263 -4.19 -22.28 -23.79
N LEU A 264 -5.11 -21.83 -22.95
CA LEU A 264 -6.48 -22.37 -22.89
C LEU A 264 -7.24 -22.17 -24.21
N ALA A 265 -7.08 -21.00 -24.85
CA ALA A 265 -7.69 -20.72 -26.15
C ALA A 265 -7.14 -21.64 -27.25
N GLU A 266 -5.82 -21.88 -27.26
CA GLU A 266 -5.18 -22.82 -28.19
C GLU A 266 -5.63 -24.28 -27.96
N ASP A 267 -5.74 -24.71 -26.70
CA ASP A 267 -6.27 -26.03 -26.34
C ASP A 267 -7.74 -26.19 -26.77
N LEU A 268 -8.54 -25.13 -26.62
CA LEU A 268 -9.93 -25.11 -27.02
C LEU A 268 -10.06 -25.28 -28.54
N GLU A 269 -9.28 -24.56 -29.33
CA GLU A 269 -9.32 -24.68 -30.79
C GLU A 269 -8.87 -26.08 -31.24
N ARG A 270 -7.81 -26.64 -30.63
CA ARG A 270 -7.39 -28.03 -30.90
C ARG A 270 -8.47 -29.06 -30.57
N LYS A 271 -9.21 -28.89 -29.46
CA LYS A 271 -10.33 -29.79 -29.11
C LYS A 271 -11.50 -29.64 -30.06
N LYS A 272 -11.78 -28.41 -30.50
CA LYS A 272 -12.82 -28.12 -31.49
C LYS A 272 -12.49 -28.80 -32.82
N GLU A 273 -11.27 -28.66 -33.33
CA GLU A 273 -10.80 -29.35 -34.55
C GLU A 273 -10.94 -30.88 -34.43
N ARG A 274 -10.52 -31.47 -33.30
CA ARG A 274 -10.69 -32.93 -33.06
C ARG A 274 -12.15 -33.35 -33.03
N THR A 275 -13.01 -32.56 -32.39
CA THR A 275 -14.44 -32.85 -32.30
C THR A 275 -15.09 -32.75 -33.68
N GLU A 276 -14.72 -31.75 -34.47
CA GLU A 276 -15.17 -31.61 -35.86
C GLU A 276 -14.70 -32.80 -36.70
N HIS A 277 -13.42 -33.18 -36.63
CA HIS A 277 -12.90 -34.35 -37.35
C HIS A 277 -13.70 -35.62 -37.03
N LEU A 278 -13.91 -35.91 -35.74
CA LEU A 278 -14.70 -37.07 -35.32
C LEU A 278 -16.14 -37.01 -35.83
N LEU A 279 -16.75 -35.82 -35.85
CA LEU A 279 -18.11 -35.65 -36.35
C LEU A 279 -18.23 -36.06 -37.83
N TYR A 280 -17.26 -35.69 -38.67
CA TYR A 280 -17.24 -36.06 -40.10
C TYR A 280 -16.80 -37.50 -40.36
N GLU A 281 -16.16 -38.16 -39.39
CA GLU A 281 -15.77 -39.58 -39.48
C GLU A 281 -16.98 -40.52 -39.26
N PHE A 282 -17.87 -40.19 -38.32
CA PHE A 282 -19.00 -41.05 -37.94
C PHE A 282 -20.33 -40.70 -38.61
N VAL A 283 -20.44 -39.52 -39.23
CA VAL A 283 -21.70 -39.00 -39.76
C VAL A 283 -21.51 -38.50 -41.19
N PRO A 284 -22.42 -38.82 -42.14
CA PRO A 284 -22.34 -38.30 -43.50
C PRO A 284 -22.22 -36.77 -43.53
N PRO A 285 -21.42 -36.18 -44.45
CA PRO A 285 -21.11 -34.74 -44.44
C PRO A 285 -22.33 -33.83 -44.34
N ALA A 286 -23.42 -34.15 -45.07
CA ALA A 286 -24.66 -33.38 -45.06
C ALA A 286 -25.36 -33.34 -43.68
N ILE A 287 -25.25 -34.42 -42.89
CA ILE A 287 -25.81 -34.52 -41.55
C ILE A 287 -24.85 -33.86 -40.54
N ALA A 288 -23.54 -34.05 -40.68
CA ALA A 288 -22.51 -33.41 -39.86
C ALA A 288 -22.56 -31.87 -39.93
N ASP A 289 -22.68 -31.31 -41.14
CA ASP A 289 -22.84 -29.86 -41.35
C ASP A 289 -24.09 -29.30 -40.67
N SER A 290 -25.19 -30.07 -40.68
CA SER A 290 -26.45 -29.70 -40.03
C SER A 290 -26.33 -29.74 -38.51
N LEU A 291 -25.64 -30.74 -37.96
CA LEU A 291 -25.35 -30.86 -36.52
C LEU A 291 -24.42 -29.74 -36.02
N ARG A 292 -23.39 -29.36 -36.79
CA ARG A 292 -22.44 -28.30 -36.44
C ARG A 292 -23.11 -26.95 -36.17
N VAL A 293 -24.17 -26.66 -36.92
CA VAL A 293 -24.94 -25.40 -36.80
C VAL A 293 -26.13 -25.54 -35.84
N GLY A 294 -26.31 -26.71 -35.20
CA GLY A 294 -27.42 -26.98 -34.28
C GLY A 294 -28.78 -27.05 -34.96
N LYS A 295 -28.84 -27.34 -36.26
CA LYS A 295 -30.11 -27.45 -36.99
C LYS A 295 -30.77 -28.82 -36.72
N PRO A 296 -32.08 -28.88 -36.46
CA PRO A 296 -32.78 -30.15 -36.27
C PRO A 296 -32.81 -30.95 -37.58
N ILE A 297 -32.54 -32.25 -37.49
CA ILE A 297 -32.43 -33.15 -38.64
C ILE A 297 -33.66 -34.05 -38.68
N ALA A 298 -34.44 -33.96 -39.76
CA ALA A 298 -35.63 -34.79 -39.95
C ALA A 298 -35.24 -36.23 -40.33
N ALA A 299 -35.95 -37.20 -39.75
CA ALA A 299 -35.77 -38.61 -40.08
C ALA A 299 -36.10 -38.87 -41.56
N ARG A 300 -35.28 -39.69 -42.22
CA ARG A 300 -35.47 -40.09 -43.62
C ARG A 300 -35.36 -41.60 -43.75
N THR A 301 -36.19 -42.18 -44.60
CA THR A 301 -36.14 -43.60 -44.97
C THR A 301 -35.23 -43.79 -46.17
N PHE A 302 -34.29 -44.72 -46.07
CA PHE A 302 -33.38 -45.10 -47.16
C PHE A 302 -33.67 -46.53 -47.59
N PHE A 303 -33.72 -46.79 -48.91
CA PHE A 303 -33.85 -48.13 -49.46
C PHE A 303 -32.44 -48.69 -49.72
N ALA A 304 -32.10 -49.81 -49.08
CA ALA A 304 -30.84 -50.49 -49.30
C ALA A 304 -30.87 -51.23 -50.65
N LEU A 305 -30.08 -50.75 -51.62
CA LEU A 305 -29.79 -51.52 -52.83
C LEU A 305 -28.75 -52.59 -52.47
N LEU A 306 -29.22 -53.80 -52.16
CA LEU A 306 -28.37 -54.98 -52.09
C LEU A 306 -27.91 -55.33 -53.51
N ASN A 307 -26.71 -54.86 -53.89
CA ASN A 307 -26.04 -55.34 -55.10
C ASN A 307 -25.65 -56.81 -54.88
N ARG A 308 -26.25 -57.69 -55.69
CA ARG A 308 -25.85 -59.10 -55.84
C ARG A 308 -24.54 -59.23 -56.61
#